data_AF-A0A7W0GEF8-F1
#
_entry.id   AF-A0A7W0GEF8-F1
#
_cell.length_a   1.000
_cell.length_b   1.000
_cell.length_c   1.000
_cell.angle_alpha   90.00
_cell.angle_beta   90.00
_cell.angle_gamma   90.00
#
_symmetry.space_group_name_H-M   'P 1'
#
loop_
_entity.id
_entity.type
_entity.pdbx_description
1 polymer ?
#
loop_
_entity_poly.entity_id
_entity_poly.type
_entity_poly.pdbx_seq_one_letter_code
_entity_poly.pdbx_strand_id
1 'polypeptide(L)' 'MSHFDSQIESEGFQGSPQLTVDRIVDAGETIVVPHVGETRRDDGSAFRFAACDILTFTGDLISRVESYVVPLRTE' A
#
# COMPACT_ATOMS: atom_id res chain seq x y z
N MET A 1 11.87 14.39 8.66
CA MET A 1 11.63 12.95 8.38
C MET A 1 10.34 12.59 9.06
N SER A 2 9.38 12.07 8.29
CA SER A 2 7.99 11.90 8.71
C SER A 2 7.86 10.63 9.53
N HIS A 3 7.02 10.63 10.57
CA HIS A 3 6.74 9.45 11.41
C HIS A 3 6.15 8.25 10.63
N PHE A 4 5.81 8.44 9.34
CA PHE A 4 5.33 7.38 8.46
C PHE A 4 6.44 6.57 7.78
N ASP A 5 7.68 7.08 7.70
CA ASP A 5 8.76 6.38 7.00
C ASP A 5 9.07 5.03 7.68
N SER A 6 9.01 4.98 9.01
CA SER A 6 9.23 3.75 9.79
C SER A 6 8.06 2.75 9.74
N GLN A 7 6.91 3.11 9.16
CA GLN A 7 5.81 2.17 8.94
C GLN A 7 5.92 1.43 7.59
N ILE A 8 6.80 1.90 6.71
CA ILE A 8 7.07 1.29 5.41
C ILE A 8 8.16 0.20 5.53
N GLU A 9 9.02 0.30 6.56
CA GLU A 9 10.04 -0.69 6.88
C GLU A 9 9.48 -1.77 7.83
N SER A 10 8.91 -2.82 7.27
CA SER A 10 8.63 -4.07 8.00
C SER A 10 9.88 -4.95 8.02
N GLU A 11 10.14 -5.66 9.13
CA GLU A 11 11.16 -6.72 9.16
C GLU A 11 10.94 -7.68 7.97
N GLY A 12 11.99 -7.93 7.17
CA GLY A 12 11.97 -8.85 6.02
C GLY A 12 11.84 -8.22 4.62
N PHE A 13 11.76 -6.89 4.50
CA PHE A 13 11.63 -6.17 3.23
C PHE A 13 12.71 -5.10 3.04
N GLN A 14 13.20 -4.96 1.80
CA GLN A 14 14.21 -3.95 1.44
C GLN A 14 13.60 -2.80 0.67
N GLY A 15 13.77 -1.58 1.21
CA GLY A 15 13.35 -0.34 0.57
C GLY A 15 11.85 -0.17 0.48
N SER A 16 11.40 0.77 -0.37
CA SER A 16 9.98 1.05 -0.57
C SER A 16 9.40 0.18 -1.68
N PRO A 17 8.16 -0.32 -1.52
CA PRO A 17 7.47 -1.02 -2.59
C PRO A 17 7.25 -0.09 -3.79
N GLN A 18 7.32 -0.64 -5.00
CA GLN A 18 6.78 0.03 -6.18
C GLN A 18 5.29 -0.27 -6.26
N LEU A 19 4.46 0.78 -6.28
CA LEU A 19 3.01 0.69 -6.38
C LEU A 19 2.53 1.24 -7.71
N THR A 20 1.60 0.54 -8.34
CA THR A 20 0.89 1.00 -9.55
C THR A 20 -0.60 1.09 -9.22
N VAL A 21 -1.13 2.31 -9.19
CA VAL A 21 -2.55 2.56 -8.96
C VAL A 21 -3.35 2.18 -10.21
N ASP A 22 -4.34 1.31 -10.04
CA ASP A 22 -5.22 0.91 -11.14
C ASP A 22 -6.26 1.98 -11.42
N ARG A 23 -6.86 2.52 -10.35
CA ARG A 23 -7.84 3.61 -10.39
C ARG A 23 -7.98 4.25 -9.01
N ILE A 24 -8.61 5.42 -9.01
CA ILE A 24 -9.04 6.11 -7.80
C ILE A 24 -10.56 6.23 -7.85
N VAL A 25 -11.24 5.83 -6.78
CA VAL A 25 -12.68 6.00 -6.61
C VAL A 25 -12.90 7.00 -5.47
N ASP A 26 -13.51 8.13 -5.80
CA ASP A 26 -13.89 9.16 -4.84
C ASP A 26 -15.31 8.89 -4.33
N ALA A 27 -15.45 8.75 -3.02
CA ALA A 27 -16.71 8.58 -2.30
C ALA A 27 -16.87 9.63 -1.19
N GLY A 28 -16.49 10.88 -1.46
CA GLY A 28 -16.59 12.01 -0.54
C GLY A 28 -15.43 12.02 0.46
N GLU A 29 -15.73 11.83 1.74
CA GLU A 29 -14.68 11.74 2.78
C GLU A 29 -13.88 10.44 2.70
N THR A 30 -14.19 9.54 1.77
CA THR A 30 -13.47 8.28 1.58
C THR A 30 -12.97 8.16 0.15
N ILE A 31 -11.69 7.84 0.01
CA ILE A 31 -11.05 7.49 -1.27
C ILE A 31 -10.70 6.00 -1.25
N VAL A 32 -11.08 5.28 -2.31
CA VAL A 32 -10.73 3.86 -2.50
C VAL A 32 -9.72 3.73 -3.63
N VAL A 33 -8.61 3.07 -3.36
CA VAL A 33 -7.45 2.96 -4.26
C VAL A 33 -7.08 1.49 -4.48
N PRO A 34 -7.71 0.81 -5.45
CA PRO A 34 -7.19 -0.45 -5.97
C PRO A 34 -5.83 -0.24 -6.65
N HIS A 35 -4.87 -1.09 -6.32
CA HIS A 35 -3.52 -1.03 -6.87
C HIS A 35 -2.84 -2.41 -6.90
N VAL A 36 -1.70 -2.48 -7.57
CA VAL A 36 -0.76 -3.60 -7.43
C VAL A 36 0.56 -3.09 -6.88
N GLY A 37 1.27 -3.95 -6.17
CA GLY A 37 2.57 -3.63 -5.59
C GLY A 37 3.58 -4.73 -5.81
N GLU A 38 4.84 -4.32 -5.89
CA GLU A 38 6.01 -5.19 -5.88
C GLU A 38 7.05 -4.66 -4.89
N THR A 39 7.62 -5.56 -4.09
CA THR A 39 8.73 -5.26 -3.18
C THR A 39 9.76 -6.37 -3.21
N ARG A 40 10.98 -6.07 -2.80
CA ARG A 40 12.07 -7.04 -2.64
C ARG A 40 12.20 -7.44 -1.19
N ARG A 41 12.36 -8.74 -0.95
CA ARG A 41 12.72 -9.29 0.36
C ARG A 41 14.23 -9.29 0.58
N ASP A 42 14.63 -9.49 1.82
CA ASP A 42 16.05 -9.57 2.20
C ASP A 42 16.82 -10.71 1.52
N ASP A 43 16.12 -11.80 1.17
CA ASP A 43 16.67 -12.93 0.42
C ASP A 43 16.78 -12.67 -1.09
N GLY A 44 16.44 -11.46 -1.55
CA GLY A 44 16.42 -11.06 -2.95
C GLY A 44 15.19 -11.52 -3.74
N SER A 45 14.25 -12.26 -3.12
CA SER A 45 13.00 -12.65 -3.77
C SER A 45 12.05 -11.47 -3.94
N ALA A 46 11.28 -11.47 -5.04
CA ALA A 46 10.23 -10.50 -5.26
C ALA A 46 8.92 -10.96 -4.59
N PHE A 47 8.26 -10.05 -3.88
CA PHE A 47 6.90 -10.23 -3.39
C PHE A 47 5.97 -9.30 -4.17
N ARG A 48 5.00 -9.89 -4.86
CA ARG A 48 3.96 -9.17 -5.61
C ARG A 48 2.62 -9.34 -4.94
N PHE A 49 1.82 -8.29 -4.95
CA PHE A 49 0.48 -8.30 -4.36
C PHE A 49 -0.48 -7.44 -5.18
N ALA A 50 -1.75 -7.80 -5.14
CA ALA A 50 -2.85 -6.89 -5.46
C ALA A 50 -3.41 -6.39 -4.14
N ALA A 51 -3.80 -5.12 -4.08
CA ALA A 51 -4.35 -4.54 -2.87
C ALA A 51 -5.39 -3.46 -3.16
N CYS A 52 -6.15 -3.13 -2.13
CA CYS A 52 -7.12 -2.04 -2.14
C CYS A 52 -7.01 -1.29 -0.83
N ASP A 53 -6.60 -0.02 -0.90
CA ASP A 53 -6.57 0.87 0.24
C ASP A 53 -7.83 1.72 0.30
N ILE A 54 -8.40 1.85 1.49
CA ILE A 54 -9.52 2.74 1.79
C ILE A 54 -8.99 3.81 2.74
N LEU A 55 -8.98 5.06 2.27
CA LEU A 55 -8.50 6.22 2.99
C LEU A 55 -9.70 7.07 3.38
N THR A 56 -10.03 7.12 4.66
CA THR A 56 -11.06 8.04 5.17
C THR A 56 -10.39 9.29 5.71
N PHE A 57 -10.96 10.44 5.39
CA PHE A 57 -10.47 11.77 5.72
C PHE A 57 -11.35 12.44 6.78
N THR A 58 -10.76 13.37 7.52
CA THR A 58 -11.48 14.34 8.35
C THR A 58 -10.86 15.70 8.10
N GLY A 59 -11.56 16.53 7.32
CA GLY A 59 -10.94 17.66 6.65
C GLY A 59 -9.89 17.18 5.65
N ASP A 60 -8.71 17.81 5.65
CA ASP A 60 -7.63 17.51 4.70
C ASP A 60 -6.66 16.41 5.18
N LEU A 61 -6.98 15.74 6.29
CA LEU A 61 -6.11 14.73 6.91
C LEU A 61 -6.75 13.35 6.83
N ILE A 62 -5.93 12.33 6.52
CA ILE A 62 -6.33 10.93 6.61
C ILE A 62 -6.55 10.60 8.09
N SER A 63 -7.77 10.21 8.45
CA SER A 63 -8.17 9.82 9.80
C SER A 63 -8.22 8.30 10.00
N ARG A 64 -8.34 7.52 8.91
CA ARG A 64 -8.31 6.05 8.93
C ARG A 64 -7.77 5.50 7.61
N VAL A 65 -7.00 4.42 7.72
CA VAL A 65 -6.52 3.62 6.59
C VAL A 65 -6.93 2.18 6.81
N GLU A 66 -7.53 1.56 5.80
CA GLU A 66 -7.78 0.12 5.75
C GLU A 66 -7.17 -0.44 4.49
N SER A 67 -6.28 -1.42 4.63
CA SER A 67 -5.58 -2.04 3.52
C SER A 67 -5.97 -3.51 3.39
N TYR A 68 -6.52 -3.88 2.24
CA TYR A 68 -6.81 -5.27 1.89
C TYR A 68 -5.76 -5.76 0.91
N VAL A 69 -4.89 -6.67 1.35
CA VAL A 69 -3.75 -7.14 0.56
C VAL A 69 -3.89 -8.62 0.22
N VAL A 70 -3.72 -8.96 -1.06
CA VAL A 70 -3.75 -10.32 -1.57
C VAL A 70 -2.40 -10.65 -2.23
N PRO A 71 -1.62 -11.57 -1.65
CA PRO A 71 -0.42 -12.10 -2.30
C PRO A 71 -0.73 -12.66 -3.69
N LEU A 72 0.01 -12.23 -4.69
CA LEU A 72 -0.05 -12.84 -6.02
C LEU A 72 0.92 -14.01 -6.06
N ARG A 73 0.48 -15.14 -6.63
CA ARG A 73 1.39 -16.25 -6.90
C ARG A 73 2.33 -15.85 -8.03
N THR A 74 3.61 -16.10 -7.83
CA THR A 74 4.57 -16.14 -8.92
C THR A 74 4.28 -17.42 -9.72
N GLU A 75 4.03 -17.28 -11.02
CA GLU A 75 3.97 -18.44 -11.95
C GLU A 75 5.35 -19.10 -12.09
#